data_AF-A0A9D9TX36-F1
#
_entry.id   AF-A0A9D9TX36-F1
#
_cell.length_a   1.000
_cell.length_b   1.000
_cell.length_c   1.000
_cell.angle_alpha   90.00
_cell.angle_beta   90.00
_cell.angle_gamma   90.00
#
_symmetry.space_group_name_H-M   'P 1'
#
loop_
_entity.id
_entity.type
_entity.pdbx_description
1 polymer ?
#
loop_
_entity_poly.entity_id
_entity_poly.type
_entity_poly.pdbx_seq_one_letter_code
_entity_poly.pdbx_strand_id
1 'polypeptide(L)'
;MNKIITILFFCLLAETGFSQNANPYSNTDKGQAYILWGWNRAYYTKSNISFKGDDYNFELAKVKAHDRPTAFSYKNYLKIDRITIPQTNFRMGYFIKKNLALTFGFDHMKYVMDQNQTVKMTGTIDRNGSYKGSYSGDKVLTEDFLTFEHTDGLNYINFE
;
A
#
# COMPACT_ATOMS: atom_id res chain seq x y z
N MET A 1 -41.32 41.65 -18.66
CA MET A 1 -40.57 42.27 -17.56
C MET A 1 -39.97 41.14 -16.72
N ASN A 2 -38.86 40.56 -17.15
CA ASN A 2 -37.48 40.91 -16.76
C ASN A 2 -37.36 40.80 -15.22
N LYS A 3 -36.59 39.87 -14.66
CA LYS A 3 -35.13 39.89 -14.74
C LYS A 3 -34.52 38.49 -14.61
N ILE A 4 -33.72 38.18 -15.62
CA ILE A 4 -32.72 37.11 -15.71
C ILE A 4 -31.74 37.30 -14.55
N ILE A 5 -31.61 36.28 -13.68
CA ILE A 5 -30.56 36.24 -12.66
C ILE A 5 -29.29 35.73 -13.35
N THR A 6 -28.40 36.69 -13.55
CA THR A 6 -27.03 36.65 -14.01
C THR A 6 -26.27 35.40 -13.53
N ILE A 7 -26.02 34.47 -14.45
CA ILE A 7 -24.93 33.49 -14.33
C ILE A 7 -23.63 34.29 -14.35
N LEU A 8 -23.00 34.44 -13.19
CA LEU A 8 -21.70 35.08 -13.04
C LEU A 8 -20.63 34.24 -13.75
N PHE A 9 -20.26 34.69 -14.94
CA PHE A 9 -18.87 34.99 -15.31
C PHE A 9 -17.82 33.96 -14.89
N PHE A 10 -17.83 32.80 -15.54
CA PHE A 10 -16.67 31.90 -15.59
C PHE A 10 -15.70 32.42 -16.67
N CYS A 11 -14.95 33.47 -16.35
CA CYS A 11 -13.86 33.96 -17.18
C CYS A 11 -12.76 34.52 -16.27
N LEU A 12 -11.51 34.20 -16.62
CA LEU A 12 -10.24 34.40 -15.91
C LEU A 12 -9.88 33.15 -15.08
N LEU A 13 -8.92 32.30 -15.48
CA LEU A 13 -7.67 32.60 -16.15
C LEU A 13 -7.35 31.49 -17.16
N ALA A 14 -7.35 31.84 -18.45
CA ALA A 14 -6.52 31.13 -19.41
C ALA A 14 -5.07 31.48 -19.04
N GLU A 15 -4.47 30.70 -18.13
CA GLU A 15 -3.03 30.74 -17.99
C GLU A 15 -2.45 30.32 -19.34
N THR A 16 -1.72 31.22 -19.98
CA THR A 16 -0.76 30.84 -21.00
C THR A 16 0.27 29.96 -20.30
N GLY A 17 0.00 28.65 -20.31
CA GLY A 17 0.96 27.67 -19.82
C GLY A 17 2.24 27.87 -20.62
N PHE A 18 3.28 28.35 -19.95
CA PHE A 18 4.62 28.23 -20.47
C PHE A 18 4.87 26.73 -20.59
N SER A 19 4.88 26.22 -21.83
CA SER A 19 5.51 24.95 -22.11
C SER A 19 6.95 25.10 -21.63
N GLN A 20 7.29 24.44 -20.52
CA GLN A 20 8.68 24.23 -20.18
C GLN A 20 9.26 23.53 -21.42
N ASN A 21 10.29 24.12 -22.04
CA ASN A 21 11.12 23.35 -22.96
C ASN A 21 11.42 22.05 -22.23
N ALA A 22 10.82 20.96 -22.69
CA ALA A 22 11.11 19.64 -22.19
C ALA A 22 12.53 19.36 -22.64
N ASN A 23 13.51 19.90 -21.92
CA ASN A 23 14.77 19.25 -21.79
C ASN A 23 14.35 17.88 -21.23
N PRO A 24 14.46 16.78 -22.00
CA PRO A 24 14.08 15.49 -21.47
C PRO A 24 15.03 15.26 -20.29
N TYR A 25 14.55 15.54 -19.07
CA TYR A 25 15.32 15.38 -17.85
C TYR A 25 15.44 13.87 -17.60
N SER A 26 16.29 13.24 -18.39
CA SER A 26 17.04 12.06 -18.00
C SER A 26 18.45 12.56 -17.72
N ASN A 27 18.58 13.50 -16.77
CA ASN A 27 19.91 13.88 -16.31
C ASN A 27 20.35 12.80 -15.31
N THR A 28 21.09 11.84 -15.86
CA THR A 28 21.63 10.65 -15.19
C THR A 28 23.14 10.77 -15.06
N ASP A 29 23.67 12.00 -15.14
CA ASP A 29 25.09 12.27 -15.11
C ASP A 29 25.65 12.01 -13.70
N LYS A 30 26.95 11.70 -13.65
CA LYS A 30 27.64 11.43 -12.38
C LYS A 30 27.51 12.62 -11.43
N GLY A 31 27.21 12.33 -10.16
CA GLY A 31 27.10 13.33 -9.08
C GLY A 31 25.68 13.84 -8.85
N GLN A 32 24.72 13.44 -9.69
CA GLN A 32 23.33 13.87 -9.52
C GLN A 32 22.61 13.01 -8.49
N ALA A 33 21.72 13.65 -7.73
CA ALA A 33 20.85 12.99 -6.78
C ALA A 33 19.40 13.23 -7.14
N TYR A 34 18.53 12.31 -6.75
CA TYR A 34 17.09 12.43 -6.94
C TYR A 34 16.33 11.90 -5.74
N ILE A 35 15.11 12.42 -5.55
CA ILE A 35 14.16 11.95 -4.55
C ILE A 35 12.81 11.78 -5.24
N LEU A 36 12.16 10.66 -4.98
CA LEU A 36 10.79 10.35 -5.38
C LEU A 36 10.00 10.04 -4.11
N TRP A 37 8.84 10.68 -3.96
CA TRP A 37 7.94 10.39 -2.86
C TRP A 37 6.49 10.54 -3.32
N GLY A 38 5.62 9.66 -2.84
CA GLY A 38 4.19 9.76 -3.09
C GLY A 38 3.38 8.72 -2.33
N TRP A 39 2.06 8.88 -2.38
CA TRP A 39 1.12 7.88 -1.87
C TRP A 39 0.87 6.80 -2.90
N ASN A 40 0.51 5.60 -2.43
CA ASN A 40 0.20 4.48 -3.31
C ASN A 40 -1.14 3.82 -3.04
N ARG A 41 -1.52 3.00 -4.02
CA ARG A 41 -2.62 2.05 -3.95
C ARG A 41 -2.04 0.66 -4.14
N ALA A 42 -2.62 -0.31 -3.45
CA ALA A 42 -2.21 -1.71 -3.55
C ALA A 42 -3.33 -2.57 -4.15
N TYR A 43 -2.93 -3.66 -4.80
CA TYR A 43 -3.81 -4.74 -5.21
C TYR A 43 -3.15 -6.05 -4.86
N TYR A 44 -3.89 -6.93 -4.20
CA TYR A 44 -3.35 -8.18 -3.69
C TYR A 44 -3.85 -9.35 -4.52
N THR A 45 -2.92 -10.20 -4.94
CA THR A 45 -3.24 -11.55 -5.38
C THR A 45 -3.64 -12.39 -4.17
N LYS A 46 -4.30 -13.53 -4.43
CA LYS A 46 -4.65 -14.45 -3.35
C LYS A 46 -3.37 -15.03 -2.74
N SER A 47 -3.29 -15.00 -1.42
CA SER A 47 -2.10 -15.43 -0.66
C SER A 47 -2.27 -16.85 -0.13
N ASN A 48 -1.17 -17.60 -0.07
CA ASN A 48 -1.06 -18.76 0.79
C ASN A 48 -0.31 -18.33 2.05
N ILE A 49 -0.88 -18.58 3.23
CA ILE A 49 -0.36 -18.09 4.50
C ILE A 49 -0.15 -19.26 5.44
N SER A 50 1.07 -19.44 5.92
CA SER A 50 1.43 -20.50 6.87
C SER A 50 1.55 -19.91 8.27
N PHE A 51 0.83 -20.49 9.22
CA PHE A 51 0.85 -20.16 10.63
C PHE A 51 1.52 -21.29 11.39
N LYS A 52 2.60 -20.97 12.12
CA LYS A 52 3.35 -21.93 12.92
C LYS A 52 3.63 -21.38 14.32
N GLY A 53 3.37 -22.19 15.32
CA GLY A 53 3.70 -21.98 16.73
C GLY A 53 3.87 -23.33 17.43
N ASP A 54 4.06 -23.31 18.74
CA ASP A 54 4.30 -24.54 19.52
C ASP A 54 3.07 -25.47 19.55
N ASP A 55 1.86 -24.90 19.44
CA ASP A 55 0.58 -25.59 19.57
C ASP A 55 -0.34 -25.42 18.35
N TYR A 56 0.21 -24.99 17.20
CA TYR A 56 -0.47 -24.97 15.91
C TYR A 56 0.53 -24.97 14.74
N ASN A 57 0.15 -25.63 13.65
CA ASN A 57 0.87 -25.59 12.39
C ASN A 57 -0.12 -25.82 11.24
N PHE A 58 -0.56 -24.75 10.60
CA PHE A 58 -1.55 -24.83 9.51
C PHE A 58 -1.27 -23.81 8.40
N GLU A 59 -1.74 -24.13 7.21
CA GLU A 59 -1.71 -23.27 6.03
C GLU A 59 -3.13 -22.90 5.61
N LEU A 60 -3.32 -21.64 5.22
CA LEU A 60 -4.51 -21.14 4.56
C LEU A 60 -4.18 -20.87 3.10
N ALA A 61 -4.88 -21.50 2.17
CA ALA A 61 -4.65 -21.32 0.75
C ALA A 61 -5.66 -20.34 0.13
N LYS A 62 -5.16 -19.52 -0.81
CA LYS A 62 -5.95 -18.58 -1.61
C LYS A 62 -6.75 -17.54 -0.78
N VAL A 63 -6.16 -17.08 0.32
CA VAL A 63 -6.68 -16.02 1.17
C VAL A 63 -6.77 -14.71 0.38
N LYS A 64 -7.93 -14.05 0.43
CA LYS A 64 -8.15 -12.73 -0.16
C LYS A 64 -7.85 -11.63 0.86
N ALA A 65 -7.33 -10.53 0.36
CA ALA A 65 -7.09 -9.32 1.12
C ALA A 65 -7.33 -8.11 0.24
N HIS A 66 -7.54 -6.96 0.89
CA HIS A 66 -7.75 -5.69 0.22
C HIS A 66 -6.81 -4.61 0.74
N ASP A 67 -6.71 -3.57 -0.07
CA ASP A 67 -6.01 -2.33 0.23
C ASP A 67 -6.78 -1.49 1.25
N ARG A 68 -6.08 -0.78 2.13
CA ARG A 68 -6.70 0.08 3.16
C ARG A 68 -6.20 1.52 3.05
N PRO A 69 -6.59 2.24 1.97
CA PRO A 69 -6.20 3.64 1.81
C PRO A 69 -6.72 4.47 2.98
N THR A 70 -5.87 5.35 3.48
CA THR A 70 -6.27 6.27 4.56
C THR A 70 -7.30 7.25 4.02
N ALA A 71 -8.38 7.52 4.76
CA ALA A 71 -9.35 8.53 4.36
C ALA A 71 -8.66 9.89 4.17
N PHE A 72 -8.95 10.55 3.06
CA PHE A 72 -8.32 11.83 2.74
C PHE A 72 -8.64 12.86 3.82
N SER A 73 -7.59 13.48 4.34
CA SER A 73 -7.70 14.66 5.18
C SER A 73 -6.39 15.43 5.12
N TYR A 74 -6.47 16.75 5.21
CA TYR A 74 -5.29 17.62 5.30
C TYR A 74 -4.33 17.14 6.41
N LYS A 75 -4.88 16.75 7.57
CA LYS A 75 -4.12 16.26 8.73
C LYS A 75 -3.33 14.98 8.44
N ASN A 76 -3.89 14.03 7.69
CA ASN A 76 -3.21 12.75 7.44
C ASN A 76 -2.28 12.80 6.23
N TYR A 77 -2.52 13.70 5.27
CA TYR A 77 -1.77 13.73 4.02
C TYR A 77 -0.69 14.81 3.98
N LEU A 78 -0.93 15.98 4.58
CA LEU A 78 -0.07 17.16 4.38
C LEU A 78 0.66 17.62 5.65
N LYS A 79 0.39 16.99 6.79
CA LYS A 79 1.11 17.27 8.03
C LYS A 79 2.40 16.45 8.08
N ILE A 80 3.54 17.13 8.27
CA ILE A 80 4.89 16.53 8.18
C ILE A 80 5.07 15.33 9.12
N ASP A 81 4.55 15.39 10.34
CA ASP A 81 4.65 14.31 11.34
C ASP A 81 3.69 13.12 11.06
N ARG A 82 2.89 13.19 10.00
CA ARG A 82 1.87 12.18 9.65
C ARG A 82 1.95 11.74 8.19
N ILE A 83 2.93 12.24 7.44
CA ILE A 83 3.06 12.03 6.00
C ILE A 83 3.24 10.56 5.62
N THR A 84 3.67 9.71 6.57
CA THR A 84 3.84 8.26 6.44
C THR A 84 2.65 7.44 6.91
N ILE A 85 1.60 8.04 7.49
CA ILE A 85 0.37 7.33 7.91
C ILE A 85 -0.37 6.72 6.70
N PRO A 86 -0.55 7.46 5.58
CA PRO A 86 -1.00 6.85 4.34
C PRO A 86 0.05 5.87 3.82
N GLN A 87 -0.39 4.92 3.00
CA GLN A 87 0.53 4.08 2.24
C GLN A 87 1.39 4.98 1.35
N THR A 88 2.71 4.81 1.44
CA THR A 88 3.68 5.68 0.76
C THR A 88 4.81 4.88 0.13
N ASN A 89 5.32 5.39 -0.98
CA ASN A 89 6.58 4.97 -1.56
C ASN A 89 7.57 6.13 -1.48
N PHE A 90 8.79 5.82 -1.09
CA PHE A 90 9.92 6.74 -1.05
C PHE A 90 11.11 6.10 -1.76
N ARG A 91 11.77 6.85 -2.63
CA ARG A 91 13.05 6.47 -3.23
C ARG A 91 13.99 7.66 -3.21
N MET A 92 15.25 7.41 -2.91
CA MET A 92 16.31 8.38 -3.12
C MET A 92 17.47 7.68 -3.80
N GLY A 93 18.14 8.36 -4.71
CA GLY A 93 19.30 7.78 -5.39
C GLY A 93 20.35 8.80 -5.78
N TYR A 94 21.54 8.28 -6.05
CA TYR A 94 22.73 9.05 -6.38
C TYR A 94 23.51 8.39 -7.53
N PHE A 95 23.74 9.14 -8.60
CA PHE A 95 24.46 8.68 -9.79
C PHE A 95 25.97 8.64 -9.52
N ILE A 96 26.50 7.43 -9.26
CA ILE A 96 27.95 7.22 -9.08
C ILE A 96 28.71 7.27 -10.41
N LYS A 97 28.03 7.01 -11.53
CA LYS A 97 28.50 7.21 -12.91
C LYS A 97 27.32 7.61 -13.80
N LYS A 98 27.61 8.05 -15.03
CA LYS A 98 26.56 8.30 -16.03
C LYS A 98 25.72 7.03 -16.23
N ASN A 99 24.40 7.14 -16.10
CA ASN A 99 23.44 6.04 -16.19
C ASN A 99 23.61 4.92 -15.13
N LEU A 100 24.30 5.17 -14.02
CA LEU A 100 24.41 4.21 -12.90
C LEU A 100 24.24 4.92 -11.57
N ALA A 101 23.16 4.60 -10.87
CA ALA A 101 22.84 5.13 -9.55
C ALA A 101 22.81 4.02 -8.51
N LEU A 102 23.16 4.39 -7.27
CA LEU A 102 22.77 3.65 -6.08
C LEU A 102 21.46 4.24 -5.57
N THR A 103 20.50 3.40 -5.25
CA THR A 103 19.15 3.77 -4.88
C THR A 103 18.76 3.11 -3.57
N PHE A 104 18.18 3.88 -2.67
CA PHE A 104 17.52 3.39 -1.47
C PHE A 104 16.01 3.58 -1.63
N GLY A 105 15.24 2.53 -1.38
CA GLY A 105 13.79 2.56 -1.42
C GLY A 105 13.16 2.16 -0.09
N PHE A 106 12.05 2.81 0.24
CA PHE A 106 11.19 2.48 1.36
C PHE A 106 9.72 2.52 0.91
N ASP A 107 9.02 1.40 1.05
CA ASP A 107 7.61 1.28 0.70
C ASP A 107 6.79 0.86 1.93
N HIS A 108 5.84 1.70 2.34
CA HIS A 108 4.88 1.44 3.42
C HIS A 108 3.53 1.04 2.80
N MET A 109 3.17 -0.24 2.91
CA MET A 109 1.93 -0.81 2.35
C MET A 109 1.01 -1.31 3.47
N LYS A 110 -0.25 -1.62 3.13
CA LYS A 110 -1.22 -2.20 4.09
C LYS A 110 -1.91 -3.42 3.53
N TYR A 111 -1.78 -4.55 4.23
CA TYR A 111 -2.50 -5.79 3.89
C TYR A 111 -3.60 -6.04 4.92
N VAL A 112 -4.85 -6.18 4.48
CA VAL A 112 -5.98 -6.49 5.36
C VAL A 112 -6.72 -7.70 4.80
N MET A 113 -6.71 -8.81 5.54
CA MET A 113 -7.43 -10.02 5.16
C MET A 113 -8.94 -9.77 5.13
N ASP A 114 -9.64 -10.27 4.11
CA ASP A 114 -11.11 -10.23 4.07
C ASP A 114 -11.68 -11.17 5.14
N GLN A 115 -12.61 -10.68 5.94
CA GLN A 115 -13.30 -11.51 6.93
C GLN A 115 -14.41 -12.35 6.29
N ASN A 116 -14.79 -13.45 6.94
CA ASN A 116 -15.90 -14.34 6.57
C ASN A 116 -15.75 -14.98 5.19
N GLN A 117 -14.52 -15.07 4.69
CA GLN A 117 -14.20 -15.83 3.48
C GLN A 117 -13.98 -17.32 3.80
N THR A 118 -14.38 -18.19 2.88
CA THR A 118 -14.06 -19.62 2.92
C THR A 118 -12.77 -19.88 2.17
N VAL A 119 -11.80 -20.50 2.85
CA VAL A 119 -10.50 -20.87 2.30
C VAL A 119 -10.23 -22.36 2.51
N LYS A 120 -9.25 -22.92 1.81
CA LYS A 120 -8.75 -24.26 2.13
C LYS A 120 -7.74 -24.15 3.27
N MET A 121 -7.98 -24.86 4.37
CA MET A 121 -7.09 -24.96 5.51
C MET A 121 -6.55 -26.38 5.62
N THR A 122 -5.24 -26.51 5.80
CA THR A 122 -4.54 -27.78 6.01
C THR A 122 -3.59 -27.68 7.17
N GLY A 123 -3.60 -28.63 8.10
CA GLY A 123 -2.69 -28.67 9.25
C GLY A 123 -3.38 -28.93 10.58
N THR A 124 -2.76 -28.56 11.70
CA THR A 124 -3.27 -28.85 13.04
C THR A 124 -3.30 -27.62 13.94
N ILE A 125 -4.24 -27.63 14.88
CA ILE A 125 -4.28 -26.77 16.05
C ILE A 125 -4.41 -27.69 17.26
N ASP A 126 -3.38 -27.76 18.09
CA ASP A 126 -3.30 -28.63 19.26
C ASP A 126 -3.61 -27.89 20.58
N ARG A 127 -3.70 -26.55 20.51
CA ARG A 127 -4.16 -25.69 21.61
C ARG A 127 -5.55 -26.11 22.08
N ASN A 128 -5.72 -26.31 23.38
CA ASN A 128 -7.02 -26.58 23.98
C ASN A 128 -7.98 -25.41 23.74
N GLY A 129 -9.17 -25.69 23.19
CA GLY A 129 -10.18 -24.69 22.87
C GLY A 129 -11.10 -25.14 21.73
N SER A 130 -12.01 -24.28 21.32
CA SER A 130 -13.05 -24.57 20.31
C SER A 130 -12.51 -24.89 18.91
N TYR A 131 -11.26 -24.53 18.61
CA TYR A 131 -10.64 -24.76 17.31
C TYR A 131 -9.60 -25.88 17.31
N LYS A 132 -9.47 -26.65 18.40
CA LYS A 132 -8.56 -27.79 18.45
C LYS A 132 -8.96 -28.84 17.41
N GLY A 133 -8.02 -29.28 16.60
CA GLY A 133 -8.27 -30.34 15.62
C GLY A 133 -7.29 -30.36 14.46
N SER A 134 -7.48 -31.35 13.59
CA SER A 134 -6.80 -31.47 12.31
C SER A 134 -7.71 -31.01 11.19
N TYR A 135 -7.17 -30.20 10.28
CA TYR A 135 -7.87 -29.56 9.19
C TYR A 135 -7.32 -30.06 7.85
N SER A 136 -8.21 -30.37 6.92
CA SER A 136 -7.87 -30.78 5.55
C SER A 136 -9.02 -30.48 4.59
N GLY A 137 -9.48 -29.22 4.56
CA GLY A 137 -10.70 -28.86 3.83
C GLY A 137 -11.06 -27.39 3.92
N ASP A 138 -12.32 -27.09 3.68
CA ASP A 138 -12.82 -25.72 3.74
C ASP A 138 -12.92 -25.23 5.20
N LYS A 139 -12.51 -23.98 5.42
CA LYS A 139 -12.62 -23.27 6.70
C LYS A 139 -13.12 -21.86 6.42
N VAL A 140 -14.17 -21.45 7.14
CA VAL A 140 -14.60 -20.05 7.19
C VAL A 140 -13.70 -19.31 8.16
N LEU A 141 -13.09 -18.21 7.70
CA LEU A 141 -12.28 -17.33 8.52
C LEU A 141 -13.20 -16.31 9.19
N THR A 142 -13.72 -16.64 10.37
CA THR A 142 -14.54 -15.77 11.22
C THR A 142 -13.66 -14.91 12.13
N GLU A 143 -14.18 -13.78 12.64
CA GLU A 143 -13.41 -12.81 13.45
C GLU A 143 -12.87 -13.44 14.75
N ASP A 144 -13.60 -14.38 15.33
CA ASP A 144 -13.23 -15.15 16.51
C ASP A 144 -12.14 -16.20 16.23
N PHE A 145 -12.00 -16.63 14.97
CA PHE A 145 -10.95 -17.57 14.56
C PHE A 145 -9.65 -16.85 14.19
N LEU A 146 -9.71 -15.91 13.25
CA LEU A 146 -8.54 -15.22 12.73
C LEU A 146 -8.93 -13.85 12.16
N THR A 147 -8.30 -12.82 12.70
CA THR A 147 -8.20 -11.48 12.11
C THR A 147 -6.72 -11.22 11.83
N PHE A 148 -6.38 -10.92 10.57
CA PHE A 148 -4.99 -10.78 10.15
C PHE A 148 -4.80 -9.52 9.31
N GLU A 149 -3.95 -8.61 9.80
CA GLU A 149 -3.59 -7.39 9.09
C GLU A 149 -2.11 -7.01 9.31
N HIS A 150 -1.56 -6.33 8.31
CA HIS A 150 -0.29 -5.61 8.38
C HIS A 150 -0.52 -4.18 7.92
N THR A 151 -1.07 -3.35 8.80
CA THR A 151 -1.43 -1.95 8.54
C THR A 151 -0.31 -0.97 8.84
N ASP A 152 0.58 -1.33 9.77
CA ASP A 152 1.83 -0.60 10.06
C ASP A 152 3.05 -1.55 10.02
N GLY A 153 2.83 -2.82 9.65
CA GLY A 153 3.85 -3.88 9.65
C GLY A 153 4.39 -4.27 8.27
N LEU A 154 3.72 -3.88 7.18
CA LEU A 154 4.13 -4.24 5.82
C LEU A 154 5.03 -3.15 5.23
N ASN A 155 6.30 -3.19 5.63
CA ASN A 155 7.33 -2.25 5.20
C ASN A 155 8.40 -2.96 4.38
N TYR A 156 8.68 -2.45 3.18
CA TYR A 156 9.79 -2.93 2.35
C TYR A 156 10.90 -1.90 2.34
N ILE A 157 12.11 -2.35 2.65
CA ILE A 157 13.34 -1.56 2.52
C ILE A 157 14.19 -2.26 1.47
N ASN A 158 14.64 -1.52 0.45
CA ASN A 158 15.52 -2.04 -0.58
C ASN A 158 16.71 -1.10 -0.84
N PHE A 159 17.75 -1.70 -1.39
CA PHE A 159 18.93 -1.03 -1.90
C PHE A 159 19.26 -1.63 -3.27
N GLU A 160 19.30 -0.79 -4.30
CA GLU A 160 19.42 -1.17 -5.72
C GLU A 160 20.50 -0.36 -6.43
#